data_AF-A0A377Z9Z3-F1
#
_entry.id   AF-A0A377Z9Z3-F1
#
_cell.length_a   1.000
_cell.length_b   1.000
_cell.length_c   1.000
_cell.angle_alpha   90.00
_cell.angle_beta   90.00
_cell.angle_gamma   90.00
#
_symmetry.space_group_name_H-M   'P 1'
#
loop_
_entity.id
_entity.type
_entity.pdbx_description
1 polymer ?
#
loop_
_entity_poly.entity_id
_entity_poly.type
_entity_poly.pdbx_seq_one_letter_code
_entity_poly.pdbx_strand_id
1 'polypeptide(L)'
;MMYGEEKSDSLIVAAKLANNPQGAESVERRSGAKGNAEQPHMRRTQSRESMSQRLSRVREAAKQRKKERFTALFHLLTAEALETAFFSLSRKAAAGVDGVRWKDYAENLKVNIADLHRRLHQGSYRAQPGRRHYIPKADGKQRPLGIASLEDKIVQYALVKILNAVYENDFMGFSYGFRPGRSQHNALDALATGLVRTNVNWVLDADISQFFDKVSHEWLIRFIEHRIGDQRVIRLIRKWLTAGTSEEGEWRASEEGTPQGAVISPLLANIYLHYVFDLWAHQWRRRHATGNVVMVRYADDIVIGFDKRIDAQRFRIAMQRRLKEFGLTVHPKKTRLMEFGRFAAENRASRGKGKPETFNFLGFTHISGKDRSGRFMLIRKTRRDRMTATLKAIKDGLRKRWHYSIPEQGKWLRRVVQGYLNYHSVPGNYPMMRKFRIYVTDLWRRALRRRSQQDDTTWTKANRLAAVWLPKVRVLHPWPVERFTARHPRQEPGA
;
A
#
# COMPACT_ATOMS: atom_id res chain seq x y z
N MET A 1 31.45 -5.27 -19.74
CA MET A 1 30.78 -4.37 -18.77
C MET A 1 29.28 -4.68 -18.78
N MET A 2 28.66 -4.99 -17.63
CA MET A 2 27.20 -5.21 -17.53
C MET A 2 26.59 -4.36 -16.42
N TYR A 3 25.56 -3.57 -16.74
CA TYR A 3 24.78 -2.81 -15.76
C TYR A 3 23.51 -3.60 -15.38
N GLY A 4 23.57 -4.34 -14.27
CA GLY A 4 22.44 -5.13 -13.77
C GLY A 4 21.38 -4.29 -13.05
N GLU A 5 20.21 -4.08 -13.67
CA GLU A 5 19.04 -3.44 -13.02
C GLU A 5 18.26 -4.40 -12.08
N GLU A 6 18.86 -4.76 -10.93
CA GLU A 6 18.10 -5.37 -9.83
C GLU A 6 17.19 -4.32 -9.15
N LYS A 7 15.96 -4.72 -8.78
CA LYS A 7 14.86 -3.78 -8.48
C LYS A 7 14.42 -3.83 -7.02
N SER A 8 14.04 -2.68 -6.47
CA SER A 8 13.40 -2.60 -5.16
C SER A 8 12.09 -3.38 -5.12
N ASP A 9 11.86 -4.02 -3.96
CA ASP A 9 10.64 -4.77 -3.68
C ASP A 9 9.44 -3.83 -3.66
N SER A 10 8.25 -4.38 -3.89
CA SER A 10 7.04 -3.56 -4.01
C SER A 10 5.84 -4.23 -3.38
N LEU A 11 5.12 -3.43 -2.60
CA LEU A 11 3.75 -3.69 -2.20
C LEU A 11 2.85 -3.68 -3.45
N ILE A 12 2.19 -4.82 -3.73
CA ILE A 12 1.26 -4.93 -4.85
C ILE A 12 -0.11 -4.41 -4.40
N VAL A 13 -0.55 -3.30 -5.00
CA VAL A 13 -1.90 -2.77 -4.79
C VAL A 13 -2.91 -3.72 -5.43
N ALA A 14 -3.87 -4.22 -4.65
CA ALA A 14 -4.84 -5.22 -5.09
C ALA A 14 -5.83 -4.67 -6.14
N ALA A 15 -5.59 -5.01 -7.41
CA ALA A 15 -6.51 -4.70 -8.50
C ALA A 15 -7.75 -5.62 -8.47
N LYS A 16 -8.96 -5.04 -8.42
CA LYS A 16 -10.23 -5.80 -8.44
C LYS A 16 -10.42 -6.55 -9.76
N LEU A 17 -10.34 -7.88 -9.74
CA LEU A 17 -10.76 -8.75 -10.85
C LEU A 17 -12.30 -8.72 -11.00
N ALA A 18 -12.79 -8.53 -12.24
CA ALA A 18 -14.21 -8.58 -12.59
C ALA A 18 -14.72 -10.04 -12.80
N ASN A 19 -16.03 -10.24 -12.92
CA ASN A 19 -16.67 -11.57 -13.09
C ASN A 19 -16.75 -12.04 -14.55
N ASN A 20 -16.97 -13.34 -14.74
CA ASN A 20 -17.58 -13.94 -15.93
C ASN A 20 -19.13 -13.90 -15.82
N PRO A 21 -19.85 -13.96 -16.96
CA PRO A 21 -21.30 -14.23 -17.03
C PRO A 21 -21.66 -15.52 -17.79
N GLN A 22 -22.74 -16.18 -17.37
CA GLN A 22 -23.61 -17.16 -18.06
C GLN A 22 -24.97 -17.09 -17.32
N GLY A 23 -26.17 -17.18 -17.91
CA GLY A 23 -26.56 -17.24 -19.33
C GLY A 23 -28.02 -16.78 -19.53
N ALA A 24 -28.48 -16.80 -20.79
CA ALA A 24 -29.76 -16.32 -21.35
C ALA A 24 -31.03 -17.07 -20.82
N GLU A 25 -32.28 -16.54 -20.85
CA GLU A 25 -32.76 -15.16 -21.15
C GLU A 25 -34.01 -14.72 -20.30
N SER A 26 -35.18 -14.15 -20.72
CA SER A 26 -35.85 -13.88 -22.02
C SER A 26 -36.93 -12.74 -22.00
N VAL A 27 -37.56 -12.55 -23.17
CA VAL A 27 -38.79 -11.80 -23.59
C VAL A 27 -40.00 -11.93 -22.63
N GLU A 28 -40.89 -10.95 -22.33
CA GLU A 28 -41.12 -9.52 -22.73
C GLU A 28 -42.10 -8.79 -21.74
N ARG A 29 -42.41 -7.51 -22.00
CA ARG A 29 -43.56 -6.67 -21.55
C ARG A 29 -43.69 -6.16 -20.10
N ARG A 30 -44.45 -5.06 -20.00
CA ARG A 30 -44.73 -4.22 -18.82
C ARG A 30 -46.19 -4.35 -18.39
N SER A 31 -46.46 -4.27 -17.08
CA SER A 31 -47.48 -3.37 -16.46
C SER A 31 -47.64 -3.67 -14.97
N GLY A 32 -48.40 -2.84 -14.26
CA GLY A 32 -48.96 -3.15 -12.93
C GLY A 32 -48.08 -2.81 -11.73
N ALA A 33 -48.71 -2.25 -10.69
CA ALA A 33 -48.10 -2.03 -9.39
C ALA A 33 -48.99 -2.63 -8.29
N LYS A 34 -48.37 -3.29 -7.29
CA LYS A 34 -48.88 -3.52 -5.93
C LYS A 34 -47.70 -3.86 -5.02
N GLY A 35 -47.86 -3.64 -3.71
CA GLY A 35 -46.75 -3.59 -2.76
C GLY A 35 -46.60 -4.83 -1.86
N ASN A 36 -46.04 -4.57 -0.67
CA ASN A 36 -45.65 -5.50 0.40
C ASN A 36 -44.35 -6.30 0.09
N ALA A 37 -43.48 -6.59 1.06
CA ALA A 37 -43.50 -6.28 2.50
C ALA A 37 -42.16 -5.67 2.97
N GLU A 38 -42.20 -4.96 4.10
CA GLU A 38 -41.01 -4.31 4.67
C GLU A 38 -40.03 -5.32 5.31
N GLN A 39 -38.73 -5.00 5.23
CA GLN A 39 -37.75 -5.48 6.21
C GLN A 39 -37.01 -4.27 6.81
N PRO A 40 -36.96 -4.12 8.15
CA PRO A 40 -36.52 -2.88 8.78
C PRO A 40 -35.00 -2.69 8.70
N HIS A 41 -34.54 -1.89 7.74
CA HIS A 41 -33.13 -1.53 7.58
C HIS A 41 -32.54 -0.72 8.76
N MET A 42 -33.37 -0.19 9.66
CA MET A 42 -33.04 0.81 10.68
C MET A 42 -31.92 0.41 11.66
N ARG A 43 -31.87 -0.84 12.14
CA ARG A 43 -30.87 -1.28 13.15
C ARG A 43 -29.41 -1.14 12.68
N ARG A 44 -29.16 -1.05 11.37
CA ARG A 44 -27.80 -1.12 10.78
C ARG A 44 -26.98 0.17 10.91
N THR A 45 -27.63 1.32 11.14
CA THR A 45 -26.96 2.62 11.27
C THR A 45 -26.54 2.87 12.72
N GLN A 46 -27.49 2.79 13.66
CA GLN A 46 -27.27 3.01 15.10
C GLN A 46 -26.15 2.13 15.68
N SER A 47 -26.06 0.87 15.25
CA SER A 47 -24.98 -0.06 15.64
C SER A 47 -23.58 0.44 15.24
N ARG A 48 -23.42 0.93 14.00
CA ARG A 48 -22.15 1.48 13.50
C ARG A 48 -21.78 2.79 14.20
N GLU A 49 -22.77 3.60 14.50
CA GLU A 49 -22.64 4.87 15.21
C GLU A 49 -22.14 4.66 16.64
N SER A 50 -22.74 3.72 17.40
CA SER A 50 -22.29 3.30 18.72
C SER A 50 -20.81 2.85 18.73
N MET A 51 -20.39 2.01 17.78
CA MET A 51 -18.99 1.60 17.69
C MET A 51 -18.05 2.74 17.24
N SER A 52 -18.54 3.67 16.40
CA SER A 52 -17.78 4.88 16.05
C SER A 52 -17.53 5.78 17.26
N GLN A 53 -18.55 5.97 18.12
CA GLN A 53 -18.46 6.71 19.38
C GLN A 53 -17.53 6.05 20.40
N ARG A 54 -17.54 4.70 20.51
CA ARG A 54 -16.57 3.97 21.35
C ARG A 54 -15.13 4.19 20.87
N LEU A 55 -14.89 4.10 19.56
CA LEU A 55 -13.57 4.36 18.97
C LEU A 55 -13.13 5.83 19.05
N SER A 56 -14.05 6.81 19.02
CA SER A 56 -13.66 8.23 19.19
C SER A 56 -13.21 8.53 20.62
N ARG A 57 -13.85 7.94 21.64
CA ARG A 57 -13.40 8.01 23.05
C ARG A 57 -11.97 7.46 23.21
N VAL A 58 -11.66 6.31 22.58
CA VAL A 58 -10.29 5.75 22.59
C VAL A 58 -9.29 6.69 21.91
N ARG A 59 -9.64 7.31 20.78
CA ARG A 59 -8.76 8.27 20.08
C ARG A 59 -8.45 9.49 20.94
N GLU A 60 -9.45 10.06 21.59
CA GLU A 60 -9.25 11.27 22.40
C GLU A 60 -8.44 10.94 23.67
N ALA A 61 -8.72 9.80 24.32
CA ALA A 61 -7.89 9.30 25.42
C ALA A 61 -6.43 9.09 24.99
N ALA A 62 -6.16 8.47 23.84
CA ALA A 62 -4.80 8.25 23.33
C ALA A 62 -4.07 9.55 22.95
N LYS A 63 -4.80 10.55 22.44
CA LYS A 63 -4.30 11.89 22.12
C LYS A 63 -3.89 12.68 23.37
N GLN A 64 -4.67 12.57 24.44
CA GLN A 64 -4.40 13.25 25.72
C GLN A 64 -3.34 12.50 26.55
N ARG A 65 -3.54 11.20 26.80
CA ARG A 65 -2.76 10.36 27.72
C ARG A 65 -1.65 9.60 26.99
N LYS A 66 -0.71 10.33 26.39
CA LYS A 66 0.34 9.80 25.47
C LYS A 66 1.28 8.71 26.04
N LYS A 67 1.29 8.48 27.36
CA LYS A 67 2.08 7.43 28.04
C LYS A 67 1.23 6.29 28.62
N GLU A 68 -0.10 6.34 28.50
CA GLU A 68 -0.98 5.37 29.15
C GLU A 68 -1.08 4.05 28.38
N ARG A 69 -1.14 2.95 29.14
CA ARG A 69 -1.33 1.59 28.61
C ARG A 69 -2.81 1.24 28.62
N PHE A 70 -3.39 1.02 27.44
CA PHE A 70 -4.80 0.68 27.31
C PHE A 70 -5.04 -0.78 27.74
N THR A 71 -5.61 -0.97 28.93
CA THR A 71 -5.80 -2.28 29.60
C THR A 71 -7.06 -3.02 29.18
N ALA A 72 -8.08 -2.31 28.69
CA ALA A 72 -9.37 -2.88 28.29
C ALA A 72 -9.74 -2.44 26.86
N LEU A 73 -9.19 -3.12 25.86
CA LEU A 73 -9.52 -2.93 24.44
C LEU A 73 -10.24 -4.13 23.82
N PHE A 74 -10.06 -5.33 24.36
CA PHE A 74 -10.68 -6.56 23.86
C PHE A 74 -12.22 -6.52 23.96
N HIS A 75 -12.77 -5.76 24.91
CA HIS A 75 -14.22 -5.55 25.04
C HIS A 75 -14.85 -4.83 23.83
N LEU A 76 -14.02 -4.21 22.97
CA LEU A 76 -14.45 -3.56 21.72
C LEU A 76 -14.52 -4.55 20.54
N LEU A 77 -14.07 -5.80 20.71
CA LEU A 77 -14.34 -6.92 19.78
C LEU A 77 -15.74 -7.49 20.07
N THR A 78 -16.77 -6.70 19.77
CA THR A 78 -18.18 -7.12 19.87
C THR A 78 -18.63 -7.86 18.61
N ALA A 79 -19.78 -8.54 18.65
CA ALA A 79 -20.36 -9.19 17.49
C ALA A 79 -20.58 -8.23 16.31
N GLU A 80 -21.02 -6.99 16.57
CA GLU A 80 -21.25 -5.96 15.54
C GLU A 80 -19.93 -5.45 14.94
N ALA A 81 -18.85 -5.42 15.73
CA ALA A 81 -17.51 -5.08 15.25
C ALA A 81 -16.97 -6.17 14.30
N LEU A 82 -17.23 -7.45 14.61
CA LEU A 82 -16.89 -8.59 13.76
C LEU A 82 -17.76 -8.63 12.50
N GLU A 83 -19.08 -8.43 12.59
CA GLU A 83 -19.97 -8.33 11.41
C GLU A 83 -19.55 -7.17 10.49
N THR A 84 -19.24 -6.01 11.09
CA THR A 84 -18.73 -4.83 10.36
C THR A 84 -17.37 -5.10 9.73
N ALA A 85 -16.52 -5.93 10.34
CA ALA A 85 -15.26 -6.39 9.75
C ALA A 85 -15.51 -7.32 8.56
N PHE A 86 -16.38 -8.33 8.69
CA PHE A 86 -16.77 -9.25 7.62
C PHE A 86 -17.28 -8.53 6.37
N PHE A 87 -18.17 -7.53 6.53
CA PHE A 87 -18.65 -6.71 5.41
C PHE A 87 -17.61 -5.74 4.83
N SER A 88 -16.49 -5.52 5.52
CA SER A 88 -15.35 -4.74 5.02
C SER A 88 -14.35 -5.60 4.24
N LEU A 89 -14.40 -6.93 4.34
CA LEU A 89 -13.55 -7.84 3.58
C LEU A 89 -13.98 -7.92 2.10
N SER A 90 -13.05 -8.35 1.24
CA SER A 90 -13.37 -8.63 -0.16
C SER A 90 -14.25 -9.88 -0.27
N ARG A 91 -15.40 -9.77 -0.96
CA ARG A 91 -16.22 -10.93 -1.39
C ARG A 91 -15.48 -11.92 -2.30
N LYS A 92 -14.26 -11.58 -2.73
CA LYS A 92 -13.32 -12.42 -3.50
C LYS A 92 -12.01 -12.67 -2.75
N ALA A 93 -11.99 -12.55 -1.42
CA ALA A 93 -10.86 -13.01 -0.63
C ALA A 93 -10.64 -14.51 -0.86
N ALA A 94 -9.39 -14.93 -1.04
CA ALA A 94 -9.07 -16.35 -1.11
C ALA A 94 -9.32 -17.01 0.25
N ALA A 95 -9.78 -18.26 0.21
CA ALA A 95 -9.89 -19.13 1.38
C ALA A 95 -8.50 -19.44 1.96
N GLY A 96 -8.43 -19.67 3.28
CA GLY A 96 -7.22 -20.10 3.97
C GLY A 96 -6.99 -21.59 3.81
N VAL A 97 -6.48 -22.23 4.88
CA VAL A 97 -6.40 -23.70 5.00
C VAL A 97 -7.78 -24.34 5.21
N ASP A 98 -8.74 -23.56 5.70
CA ASP A 98 -10.11 -23.91 6.05
C ASP A 98 -11.04 -24.12 4.84
N GLY A 99 -10.63 -23.72 3.63
CA GLY A 99 -11.45 -23.80 2.41
C GLY A 99 -12.62 -22.81 2.35
N VAL A 100 -13.13 -22.35 3.50
CA VAL A 100 -14.27 -21.43 3.67
C VAL A 100 -14.07 -20.12 2.91
N ARG A 101 -15.06 -19.75 2.11
CA ARG A 101 -15.11 -18.52 1.32
C ARG A 101 -16.11 -17.54 1.90
N TRP A 102 -16.01 -16.28 1.45
CA TRP A 102 -16.87 -15.20 1.95
C TRP A 102 -18.36 -15.44 1.72
N LYS A 103 -18.75 -16.17 0.66
CA LYS A 103 -20.16 -16.49 0.37
C LYS A 103 -20.72 -17.49 1.39
N ASP A 104 -20.04 -18.61 1.52
CA ASP A 104 -20.42 -19.76 2.32
C ASP A 104 -20.60 -19.35 3.80
N TYR A 105 -19.70 -18.50 4.31
CA TYR A 105 -19.82 -17.91 5.66
C TYR A 105 -20.92 -16.84 5.79
N ALA A 106 -21.39 -16.25 4.68
CA ALA A 106 -22.46 -15.25 4.68
C ALA A 106 -23.85 -15.88 4.90
N GLU A 107 -24.03 -17.15 4.51
CA GLU A 107 -25.32 -17.86 4.55
C GLU A 107 -25.82 -17.97 6.00
N ASN A 108 -24.95 -18.38 6.93
CA ASN A 108 -25.24 -18.45 8.37
C ASN A 108 -24.58 -17.33 9.20
N LEU A 109 -24.38 -16.15 8.59
CA LEU A 109 -23.52 -15.08 9.13
C LEU A 109 -23.77 -14.74 10.61
N LYS A 110 -25.03 -14.60 11.04
CA LYS A 110 -25.36 -14.22 12.42
C LYS A 110 -24.91 -15.29 13.43
N VAL A 111 -25.13 -16.56 13.11
CA VAL A 111 -24.74 -17.70 13.96
C VAL A 111 -23.21 -17.80 14.00
N ASN A 112 -22.56 -17.74 12.83
CA ASN A 112 -21.12 -17.81 12.69
C ASN A 112 -20.41 -16.69 13.48
N ILE A 113 -20.89 -15.44 13.40
CA ILE A 113 -20.33 -14.30 14.12
C ILE A 113 -20.60 -14.37 15.63
N ALA A 114 -21.78 -14.84 16.06
CA ALA A 114 -22.09 -15.03 17.48
C ALA A 114 -21.20 -16.12 18.11
N ASP A 115 -20.96 -17.22 17.40
CA ASP A 115 -20.05 -18.28 17.83
C ASP A 115 -18.58 -17.83 17.83
N LEU A 116 -18.12 -17.13 16.80
CA LEU A 116 -16.77 -16.55 16.75
C LEU A 116 -16.55 -15.56 17.92
N HIS A 117 -17.53 -14.70 18.19
CA HIS A 117 -17.53 -13.80 19.34
C HIS A 117 -17.43 -14.56 20.67
N ARG A 118 -18.25 -15.61 20.84
CA ARG A 118 -18.21 -16.50 22.01
C ARG A 118 -16.85 -17.16 22.19
N ARG A 119 -16.28 -17.77 21.14
CA ARG A 119 -14.94 -18.40 21.14
C ARG A 119 -13.82 -17.41 21.45
N LEU A 120 -13.92 -16.18 20.96
CA LEU A 120 -12.96 -15.12 21.30
C LEU A 120 -13.02 -14.74 22.77
N HIS A 121 -14.22 -14.54 23.33
CA HIS A 121 -14.36 -14.10 24.72
C HIS A 121 -14.07 -15.22 25.72
N GLN A 122 -14.47 -16.46 25.43
CA GLN A 122 -14.11 -17.67 26.20
C GLN A 122 -12.64 -18.10 25.99
N GLY A 123 -11.89 -17.45 25.09
CA GLY A 123 -10.46 -17.72 24.85
C GLY A 123 -10.16 -18.97 24.00
N SER A 124 -11.17 -19.79 23.69
CA SER A 124 -11.09 -21.03 22.92
C SER A 124 -10.84 -20.84 21.42
N TYR A 125 -10.97 -19.62 20.89
CA TYR A 125 -10.51 -19.26 19.54
C TYR A 125 -9.05 -19.65 19.30
N ARG A 126 -8.79 -20.41 18.23
CA ARG A 126 -7.44 -20.75 17.73
C ARG A 126 -7.21 -20.04 16.40
N ALA A 127 -6.05 -19.41 16.24
CA ALA A 127 -5.61 -18.90 14.94
C ALA A 127 -5.21 -20.08 14.05
N GLN A 128 -5.46 -19.96 12.74
CA GLN A 128 -5.12 -21.01 11.77
C GLN A 128 -3.80 -20.68 11.05
N PRO A 129 -3.01 -21.69 10.64
CA PRO A 129 -1.81 -21.45 9.84
C PRO A 129 -2.17 -20.76 8.51
N GLY A 130 -1.32 -19.83 8.09
CA GLY A 130 -1.50 -19.16 6.80
C GLY A 130 -1.24 -20.12 5.64
N ARG A 131 -2.24 -20.39 4.79
CA ARG A 131 -2.04 -21.24 3.61
C ARG A 131 -1.08 -20.56 2.63
N ARG A 132 0.01 -21.25 2.30
CA ARG A 132 1.05 -20.72 1.41
C ARG A 132 0.49 -20.43 0.02
N HIS A 133 0.89 -19.31 -0.56
CA HIS A 133 0.66 -18.99 -1.96
C HIS A 133 1.74 -18.08 -2.51
N TYR A 134 2.27 -18.40 -3.68
CA TYR A 134 3.38 -17.66 -4.29
C TYR A 134 2.92 -16.69 -5.36
N ILE A 135 3.40 -15.44 -5.26
CA ILE A 135 3.27 -14.44 -6.34
C ILE A 135 4.63 -14.29 -7.03
N PRO A 136 4.72 -14.43 -8.37
CA PRO A 136 5.96 -14.20 -9.10
C PRO A 136 6.36 -12.71 -9.03
N LYS A 137 7.61 -12.44 -8.68
CA LYS A 137 8.24 -11.12 -8.76
C LYS A 137 8.74 -10.86 -10.20
N ALA A 138 9.11 -9.61 -10.46
CA ALA A 138 9.61 -9.17 -11.77
C ALA A 138 11.08 -9.56 -12.06
N ASP A 139 11.79 -10.10 -11.07
CA ASP A 139 13.17 -10.64 -11.15
C ASP A 139 13.19 -12.18 -11.27
N GLY A 140 12.04 -12.82 -11.49
CA GLY A 140 11.90 -14.28 -11.60
C GLY A 140 11.78 -15.02 -10.26
N LYS A 141 12.15 -14.38 -9.14
CA LYS A 141 11.95 -14.95 -7.79
C LYS A 141 10.47 -14.96 -7.43
N GLN A 142 10.10 -15.73 -6.41
CA GLN A 142 8.72 -15.75 -5.90
C GLN A 142 8.63 -15.00 -4.57
N ARG A 143 7.47 -14.38 -4.29
CA ARG A 143 7.12 -13.81 -3.00
C ARG A 143 6.09 -14.72 -2.34
N PRO A 144 6.41 -15.40 -1.21
CA PRO A 144 5.41 -16.14 -0.44
C PRO A 144 4.40 -15.18 0.19
N LEU A 145 3.16 -15.63 0.27
CA LEU A 145 2.10 -15.07 1.10
C LEU A 145 1.50 -16.18 1.98
N GLY A 146 1.10 -15.82 3.19
CA GLY A 146 0.25 -16.63 4.06
C GLY A 146 -1.19 -16.15 3.99
N ILE A 147 -2.06 -16.93 3.34
CA ILE A 147 -3.50 -16.66 3.28
C ILE A 147 -4.13 -17.25 4.54
N ALA A 148 -4.40 -16.39 5.54
CA ALA A 148 -5.10 -16.77 6.77
C ALA A 148 -6.51 -17.35 6.50
N SER A 149 -7.18 -17.91 7.52
CA SER A 149 -8.58 -18.36 7.44
C SER A 149 -9.56 -17.22 7.11
N LEU A 150 -10.85 -17.49 6.90
CA LEU A 150 -11.81 -16.37 6.80
C LEU A 150 -12.01 -15.68 8.15
N GLU A 151 -12.16 -16.43 9.23
CA GLU A 151 -12.38 -15.87 10.57
C GLU A 151 -11.19 -15.02 11.04
N ASP A 152 -9.96 -15.48 10.82
CA ASP A 152 -8.75 -14.73 11.18
C ASP A 152 -8.73 -13.36 10.48
N LYS A 153 -9.16 -13.28 9.21
CA LYS A 153 -9.30 -11.99 8.50
C LYS A 153 -10.34 -11.09 9.16
N ILE A 154 -11.46 -11.64 9.65
CA ILE A 154 -12.51 -10.87 10.35
C ILE A 154 -11.95 -10.31 11.66
N VAL A 155 -11.37 -11.15 12.51
CA VAL A 155 -10.87 -10.75 13.84
C VAL A 155 -9.68 -9.80 13.72
N GLN A 156 -8.73 -10.07 12.81
CA GLN A 156 -7.62 -9.17 12.52
C GLN A 156 -8.11 -7.80 12.04
N TYR A 157 -9.09 -7.76 11.13
CA TYR A 157 -9.62 -6.49 10.62
C TYR A 157 -10.37 -5.69 11.69
N ALA A 158 -11.12 -6.36 12.58
CA ALA A 158 -11.75 -5.73 13.74
C ALA A 158 -10.71 -5.15 14.71
N LEU A 159 -9.67 -5.93 15.06
CA LEU A 159 -8.62 -5.47 15.96
C LEU A 159 -7.78 -4.35 15.35
N VAL A 160 -7.50 -4.37 14.05
CA VAL A 160 -6.82 -3.27 13.32
C VAL A 160 -7.60 -1.96 13.44
N LYS A 161 -8.94 -1.98 13.42
CA LYS A 161 -9.75 -0.76 13.66
C LYS A 161 -9.62 -0.21 15.07
N ILE A 162 -9.52 -1.10 16.07
CA ILE A 162 -9.36 -0.74 17.50
C ILE A 162 -7.94 -0.20 17.74
N LEU A 163 -6.89 -0.92 17.31
CA LEU A 163 -5.50 -0.51 17.52
C LEU A 163 -5.15 0.78 16.78
N ASN A 164 -5.70 1.02 15.58
CA ASN A 164 -5.55 2.32 14.89
C ASN A 164 -6.22 3.48 15.63
N ALA A 165 -7.17 3.24 16.54
CA ALA A 165 -7.70 4.30 17.41
C ALA A 165 -6.68 4.76 18.46
N VAL A 166 -5.72 3.91 18.82
CA VAL A 166 -4.59 4.26 19.69
C VAL A 166 -3.45 4.85 18.85
N TYR A 167 -2.88 4.04 17.94
CA TYR A 167 -1.57 4.30 17.33
C TYR A 167 -1.53 5.46 16.30
N GLU A 168 -2.64 5.85 15.68
CA GLU A 168 -2.60 6.96 14.71
C GLU A 168 -2.28 8.33 15.34
N ASN A 169 -2.50 8.49 16.66
CA ASN A 169 -2.06 9.65 17.42
C ASN A 169 -0.55 9.64 17.74
N ASP A 170 0.09 8.47 17.64
CA ASP A 170 1.48 8.24 18.06
C ASP A 170 2.43 8.25 16.84
N PHE A 171 2.00 7.63 15.74
CA PHE A 171 2.79 7.49 14.52
C PHE A 171 3.21 8.84 13.91
N MET A 172 4.53 9.05 13.81
CA MET A 172 5.21 10.27 13.34
C MET A 172 4.67 10.87 12.03
N GLY A 173 4.78 12.19 11.89
CA GLY A 173 4.23 12.96 10.77
C GLY A 173 4.73 12.52 9.40
N PHE A 174 6.00 12.13 9.30
CA PHE A 174 6.64 11.62 8.07
C PHE A 174 6.33 10.15 7.71
N SER A 175 5.57 9.41 8.51
CA SER A 175 5.16 8.02 8.19
C SER A 175 3.80 7.99 7.49
N TYR A 176 3.71 7.31 6.33
CA TYR A 176 2.51 7.32 5.46
C TYR A 176 1.98 5.94 5.05
N GLY A 177 2.80 4.89 5.07
CA GLY A 177 2.41 3.58 4.56
C GLY A 177 1.30 2.94 5.39
N PHE A 178 0.25 2.40 4.75
CA PHE A 178 -0.85 1.65 5.38
C PHE A 178 -1.69 2.38 6.46
N ARG A 179 -1.48 3.68 6.67
CA ARG A 179 -2.17 4.48 7.69
C ARG A 179 -3.51 5.05 7.17
N PRO A 180 -4.62 5.02 7.93
CA PRO A 180 -5.88 5.65 7.52
C PRO A 180 -5.72 7.12 7.11
N GLY A 181 -6.41 7.53 6.05
CA GLY A 181 -6.35 8.90 5.51
C GLY A 181 -5.05 9.29 4.80
N ARG A 182 -3.98 8.49 4.91
CA ARG A 182 -2.67 8.73 4.29
C ARG A 182 -2.52 7.88 3.02
N SER A 183 -2.01 8.49 1.96
CA SER A 183 -1.83 7.82 0.66
C SER A 183 -0.39 7.95 0.15
N GLN A 184 -0.04 7.12 -0.84
CA GLN A 184 1.24 7.20 -1.56
C GLN A 184 1.48 8.61 -2.14
N HIS A 185 0.42 9.29 -2.59
CA HIS A 185 0.53 10.68 -3.04
C HIS A 185 0.90 11.64 -1.91
N ASN A 186 0.44 11.43 -0.67
CA ASN A 186 0.83 12.30 0.45
C ASN A 186 2.33 12.16 0.76
N ALA A 187 2.88 10.94 0.71
CA ALA A 187 4.33 10.72 0.82
C ALA A 187 5.09 11.38 -0.35
N LEU A 188 4.65 11.17 -1.59
CA LEU A 188 5.25 11.76 -2.79
C LEU A 188 5.19 13.29 -2.83
N ASP A 189 4.16 13.90 -2.24
CA ASP A 189 3.99 15.36 -2.23
C ASP A 189 4.67 16.01 -1.02
N ALA A 190 4.73 15.33 0.13
CA ALA A 190 5.58 15.75 1.26
C ALA A 190 7.06 15.72 0.88
N LEU A 191 7.53 14.64 0.24
CA LEU A 191 8.90 14.52 -0.27
C LEU A 191 9.22 15.65 -1.26
N ALA A 192 8.34 15.86 -2.25
CA ALA A 192 8.52 16.92 -3.24
C ALA A 192 8.50 18.33 -2.62
N THR A 193 7.64 18.58 -1.64
CA THR A 193 7.56 19.89 -0.99
C THR A 193 8.77 20.14 -0.09
N GLY A 194 9.27 19.14 0.64
CA GLY A 194 10.47 19.24 1.45
C GLY A 194 11.72 19.47 0.63
N LEU A 195 11.94 18.67 -0.43
CA LEU A 195 13.08 18.83 -1.33
C LEU A 195 13.09 20.16 -2.10
N VAL A 196 11.95 20.84 -2.24
CA VAL A 196 11.85 22.16 -2.90
C VAL A 196 11.97 23.31 -1.91
N ARG A 197 11.38 23.20 -0.70
CA ARG A 197 11.40 24.26 0.32
C ARG A 197 12.67 24.30 1.17
N THR A 198 13.39 23.19 1.31
CA THR A 198 14.64 23.11 2.10
C THR A 198 15.87 22.95 1.22
N ASN A 199 17.04 23.33 1.71
CA ASN A 199 18.31 23.23 0.99
C ASN A 199 18.89 21.81 1.00
N VAL A 200 18.12 20.81 0.58
CA VAL A 200 18.65 19.43 0.44
C VAL A 200 19.62 19.35 -0.74
N ASN A 201 20.80 18.77 -0.47
CA ASN A 201 21.85 18.51 -1.47
C ASN A 201 22.20 17.02 -1.59
N TRP A 202 21.70 16.17 -0.68
CA TRP A 202 21.95 14.73 -0.63
C TRP A 202 20.66 13.95 -0.34
N VAL A 203 20.46 12.81 -0.99
CA VAL A 203 19.35 11.89 -0.71
C VAL A 203 19.90 10.51 -0.33
N LEU A 204 19.43 9.99 0.80
CA LEU A 204 19.54 8.60 1.20
C LEU A 204 18.25 7.88 0.78
N ASP A 205 18.37 7.04 -0.24
CA ASP A 205 17.40 6.06 -0.73
C ASP A 205 17.65 4.77 0.07
N ALA A 206 16.70 4.27 0.87
CA ALA A 206 16.92 3.18 1.83
C ALA A 206 15.80 2.10 1.82
N ASP A 207 16.23 0.84 1.77
CA ASP A 207 15.39 -0.36 1.67
C ASP A 207 15.82 -1.36 2.75
N ILE A 208 14.87 -1.90 3.52
CA ILE A 208 15.14 -2.88 4.58
C ILE A 208 15.00 -4.29 4.00
N SER A 209 16.08 -5.07 4.06
CA SER A 209 16.13 -6.40 3.47
C SER A 209 15.18 -7.36 4.17
N GLN A 210 14.28 -7.98 3.41
CA GLN A 210 13.33 -9.00 3.88
C GLN A 210 12.54 -8.59 5.13
N PHE A 211 12.21 -7.30 5.28
CA PHE A 211 11.65 -6.74 6.51
C PHE A 211 10.53 -7.58 7.14
N PHE A 212 9.50 -7.95 6.37
CA PHE A 212 8.36 -8.72 6.87
C PHE A 212 8.73 -10.12 7.37
N ASP A 213 9.84 -10.71 6.90
CA ASP A 213 10.33 -12.03 7.28
C ASP A 213 11.29 -11.96 8.49
N LYS A 214 11.83 -10.77 8.80
CA LYS A 214 12.85 -10.51 9.85
C LYS A 214 12.36 -9.67 11.04
N VAL A 215 11.04 -9.51 11.20
CA VAL A 215 10.46 -8.89 12.42
C VAL A 215 10.60 -9.86 13.60
N SER A 216 11.35 -9.48 14.64
CA SER A 216 11.39 -10.26 15.89
C SER A 216 10.03 -10.19 16.61
N HIS A 217 9.46 -11.35 16.95
CA HIS A 217 8.20 -11.43 17.68
C HIS A 217 8.32 -10.83 19.08
N GLU A 218 9.44 -11.07 19.77
CA GLU A 218 9.70 -10.57 21.12
C GLU A 218 9.71 -9.04 21.14
N TRP A 219 10.52 -8.41 20.27
CA TRP A 219 10.56 -6.96 20.15
C TRP A 219 9.21 -6.38 19.72
N LEU A 220 8.51 -7.01 18.76
CA LEU A 220 7.18 -6.58 18.33
C LEU A 220 6.18 -6.56 19.48
N ILE A 221 6.15 -7.58 20.33
CA ILE A 221 5.24 -7.61 21.48
C ILE A 221 5.65 -6.58 22.53
N ARG A 222 6.95 -6.41 22.85
CA ARG A 222 7.44 -5.36 23.76
C ARG A 222 7.04 -3.95 23.30
N PHE A 223 7.11 -3.69 21.99
CA PHE A 223 6.65 -2.44 21.37
C PHE A 223 5.14 -2.25 21.44
N ILE A 224 4.35 -3.32 21.33
CA ILE A 224 2.90 -3.28 21.53
C ILE A 224 2.56 -3.02 22.99
N GLU A 225 3.29 -3.64 23.92
CA GLU A 225 3.08 -3.53 25.36
C GLU A 225 3.29 -2.10 25.88
N HIS A 226 4.15 -1.28 25.26
CA HIS A 226 4.30 0.15 25.60
C HIS A 226 2.98 0.95 25.60
N ARG A 227 1.99 0.58 24.77
CA ARG A 227 0.68 1.27 24.70
C ARG A 227 -0.52 0.36 24.91
N ILE A 228 -0.35 -0.95 24.88
CA ILE A 228 -1.39 -1.94 25.17
C ILE A 228 -1.07 -2.63 26.49
N GLY A 229 -1.96 -2.47 27.47
CA GLY A 229 -1.95 -3.26 28.71
C GLY A 229 -2.82 -4.52 28.62
N ASP A 230 -3.73 -4.56 27.65
CA ASP A 230 -4.70 -5.65 27.47
C ASP A 230 -4.02 -6.97 27.06
N GLN A 231 -3.91 -7.88 28.02
CA GLN A 231 -3.29 -9.19 27.85
C GLN A 231 -4.08 -10.12 26.92
N ARG A 232 -5.39 -9.89 26.71
CA ARG A 232 -6.22 -10.69 25.78
C ARG A 232 -5.89 -10.27 24.34
N VAL A 233 -5.69 -8.96 24.11
CA VAL A 233 -5.19 -8.42 22.83
C VAL A 233 -3.77 -8.91 22.54
N ILE A 234 -2.85 -8.84 23.51
CA ILE A 234 -1.46 -9.30 23.34
C ILE A 234 -1.42 -10.80 23.02
N ARG A 235 -2.18 -11.63 23.76
CA ARG A 235 -2.29 -13.08 23.53
C ARG A 235 -2.88 -13.41 22.16
N LEU A 236 -3.85 -12.62 21.68
CA LEU A 236 -4.45 -12.77 20.34
C LEU A 236 -3.43 -12.44 19.22
N ILE A 237 -2.61 -11.41 19.40
CA ILE A 237 -1.54 -11.07 18.44
C ILE A 237 -0.46 -12.15 18.44
N ARG A 238 -0.01 -12.62 19.62
CA ARG A 238 0.93 -13.76 19.73
C ARG A 238 0.40 -14.99 18.98
N LYS A 239 -0.88 -15.35 19.16
CA LYS A 239 -1.53 -16.48 18.43
C LYS A 239 -1.39 -16.37 16.91
N TRP A 240 -1.51 -15.19 16.29
CA TRP A 240 -1.33 -15.03 14.83
C TRP A 240 0.13 -15.03 14.38
N LEU A 241 1.06 -14.59 15.23
CA LEU A 241 2.50 -14.62 14.93
C LEU A 241 3.02 -16.06 14.95
N THR A 242 2.63 -16.85 15.95
CA THR A 242 3.07 -18.25 16.12
C THR A 242 2.23 -19.28 15.35
N ALA A 243 1.16 -18.88 14.65
CA ALA A 243 0.29 -19.80 13.91
C ALA A 243 1.01 -20.56 12.77
N GLY A 244 2.14 -20.04 12.29
CA GLY A 244 2.91 -20.64 11.22
C GLY A 244 2.26 -20.52 9.83
N THR A 245 2.79 -21.29 8.88
CA THR A 245 2.19 -21.46 7.55
C THR A 245 2.01 -22.92 7.21
N SER A 246 1.00 -23.23 6.40
CA SER A 246 0.80 -24.58 5.85
C SER A 246 1.02 -24.58 4.35
N GLU A 247 1.76 -25.57 3.88
CA GLU A 247 2.24 -25.74 2.51
C GLU A 247 2.08 -27.22 2.16
N GLU A 248 1.25 -27.52 1.15
CA GLU A 248 0.94 -28.88 0.65
C GLU A 248 0.43 -29.89 1.70
N GLY A 249 -0.02 -29.41 2.86
CA GLY A 249 -0.53 -30.21 3.99
C GLY A 249 0.42 -30.23 5.18
N GLU A 250 1.71 -29.98 4.98
CA GLU A 250 2.65 -29.77 6.07
C GLU A 250 2.31 -28.50 6.85
N TRP A 251 2.68 -28.49 8.13
CA TRP A 251 2.69 -27.29 8.97
C TRP A 251 4.13 -26.91 9.32
N ARG A 252 4.47 -25.63 9.21
CA ARG A 252 5.77 -25.08 9.58
C ARG A 252 5.59 -23.89 10.51
N ALA A 253 6.25 -23.94 11.66
CA ALA A 253 6.26 -22.87 12.65
C ALA A 253 6.84 -21.55 12.08
N SER A 254 6.54 -20.42 12.74
CA SER A 254 7.18 -19.13 12.46
C SER A 254 7.81 -18.61 13.75
N GLU A 255 9.13 -18.57 13.79
CA GLU A 255 9.91 -18.08 14.95
C GLU A 255 10.20 -16.58 14.85
N GLU A 256 10.29 -16.08 13.61
CA GLU A 256 10.42 -14.67 13.25
C GLU A 256 9.39 -14.28 12.17
N GLY A 257 9.36 -13.00 11.83
CA GLY A 257 8.53 -12.44 10.77
C GLY A 257 7.09 -12.14 11.16
N THR A 258 6.33 -11.60 10.20
CA THR A 258 4.87 -11.39 10.31
C THR A 258 4.21 -11.96 9.06
N PRO A 259 3.08 -12.71 9.16
CA PRO A 259 2.50 -13.40 8.00
C PRO A 259 2.21 -12.46 6.83
N GLN A 260 2.93 -12.63 5.71
CA GLN A 260 2.81 -11.75 4.55
C GLN A 260 1.43 -11.93 3.89
N GLY A 261 0.61 -10.88 3.89
CA GLY A 261 -0.76 -10.92 3.34
C GLY A 261 -1.87 -11.14 4.38
N ALA A 262 -1.54 -11.39 5.64
CA ALA A 262 -2.51 -11.27 6.73
C ALA A 262 -2.90 -9.80 6.95
N VAL A 263 -4.10 -9.58 7.50
CA VAL A 263 -4.74 -8.24 7.54
C VAL A 263 -4.08 -7.32 8.58
N ILE A 264 -3.56 -7.89 9.67
CA ILE A 264 -2.94 -7.14 10.76
C ILE A 264 -1.46 -6.80 10.52
N SER A 265 -0.73 -7.59 9.72
CA SER A 265 0.71 -7.43 9.48
C SER A 265 1.14 -6.01 9.04
N PRO A 266 0.38 -5.26 8.20
CA PRO A 266 0.73 -3.88 7.86
C PRO A 266 0.71 -2.89 9.04
N LEU A 267 -0.11 -3.16 10.06
CA LEU A 267 -0.12 -2.36 11.29
C LEU A 267 1.04 -2.76 12.22
N LEU A 268 1.28 -4.07 12.38
CA LEU A 268 2.41 -4.59 13.18
C LEU A 268 3.76 -4.08 12.63
N ALA A 269 3.90 -4.08 11.29
CA ALA A 269 5.02 -3.48 10.57
C ALA A 269 5.26 -2.02 10.94
N ASN A 270 4.19 -1.22 10.98
CA ASN A 270 4.27 0.19 11.35
C ASN A 270 4.58 0.40 12.84
N ILE A 271 4.04 -0.43 13.74
CA ILE A 271 4.39 -0.39 15.17
C ILE A 271 5.89 -0.67 15.35
N TYR A 272 6.40 -1.73 14.73
CA TYR A 272 7.83 -2.08 14.80
C TYR A 272 8.73 -0.94 14.29
N LEU A 273 8.48 -0.46 13.07
CA LEU A 273 9.27 0.62 12.48
C LEU A 273 9.06 1.98 13.18
N HIS A 274 7.97 2.16 13.92
CA HIS A 274 7.79 3.37 14.72
C HIS A 274 8.81 3.45 15.87
N TYR A 275 8.94 2.39 16.69
CA TYR A 275 9.88 2.38 17.81
C TYR A 275 11.34 2.17 17.39
N VAL A 276 11.60 1.32 16.39
CA VAL A 276 12.96 1.04 15.92
C VAL A 276 13.53 2.22 15.13
N PHE A 277 12.74 2.79 14.21
CA PHE A 277 13.19 3.81 13.25
C PHE A 277 12.56 5.19 13.47
N ASP A 278 11.23 5.37 13.45
CA ASP A 278 10.64 6.72 13.40
C ASP A 278 11.00 7.58 14.63
N LEU A 279 10.82 7.05 15.85
CA LEU A 279 11.12 7.76 17.09
C LEU A 279 12.62 8.09 17.19
N TRP A 280 13.47 7.13 16.85
CA TRP A 280 14.92 7.27 16.85
C TRP A 280 15.39 8.30 15.81
N ALA A 281 14.86 8.26 14.58
CA ALA A 281 15.25 9.15 13.49
C ALA A 281 14.81 10.60 13.78
N HIS A 282 13.61 10.80 14.33
CA HIS A 282 13.14 12.11 14.79
C HIS A 282 14.04 12.66 15.93
N GLN A 283 14.41 11.82 16.91
CA GLN A 283 15.33 12.20 17.98
C GLN A 283 16.74 12.52 17.44
N TRP A 284 17.24 11.73 16.49
CA TRP A 284 18.54 11.94 15.86
C TRP A 284 18.58 13.29 15.12
N ARG A 285 17.53 13.59 14.33
CA ARG A 285 17.39 14.88 13.63
C ARG A 285 17.47 16.06 14.60
N ARG A 286 16.87 15.94 15.79
CA ARG A 286 16.85 17.01 16.80
C ARG A 286 18.13 17.14 17.64
N ARG A 287 19.07 16.18 17.57
CA ARG A 287 20.30 16.15 18.40
C ARG A 287 21.61 16.15 17.63
N HIS A 288 21.64 15.61 16.41
CA HIS A 288 22.90 15.34 15.68
C HIS A 288 22.94 15.91 14.26
N ALA A 289 21.79 16.30 13.68
CA ALA A 289 21.80 17.02 12.42
C ALA A 289 22.28 18.46 12.64
N THR A 290 23.13 18.95 11.74
CA THR A 290 23.66 20.31 11.75
C THR A 290 23.12 21.15 10.59
N GLY A 291 22.26 20.58 9.74
CA GLY A 291 21.52 21.24 8.67
C GLY A 291 20.15 20.59 8.45
N ASN A 292 19.44 21.01 7.42
CA ASN A 292 18.07 20.55 7.15
C ASN A 292 17.98 19.04 6.87
N VAL A 293 16.99 18.35 7.44
CA VAL A 293 16.71 16.92 7.19
C VAL A 293 15.22 16.66 6.97
N VAL A 294 14.87 16.26 5.75
CA VAL A 294 13.51 15.90 5.32
C VAL A 294 13.39 14.39 5.31
N MET A 295 12.48 13.83 6.11
CA MET A 295 12.22 12.38 6.15
C MET A 295 10.87 12.06 5.53
N VAL A 296 10.78 10.93 4.81
CA VAL A 296 9.52 10.31 4.37
C VAL A 296 9.65 8.78 4.42
N ARG A 297 8.72 8.11 5.12
CA ARG A 297 8.61 6.65 5.14
C ARG A 297 7.26 6.18 4.60
N TYR A 298 7.27 5.20 3.71
CA TYR A 298 6.08 4.47 3.28
C TYR A 298 6.27 2.97 3.51
N ALA A 299 5.79 2.48 4.65
CA ALA A 299 6.05 1.13 5.13
C ALA A 299 7.57 0.88 5.31
N ASP A 300 8.15 0.04 4.47
CA ASP A 300 9.56 -0.35 4.39
C ASP A 300 10.40 0.52 3.42
N ASP A 301 9.75 1.30 2.55
CA ASP A 301 10.36 2.24 1.58
C ASP A 301 10.70 3.58 2.28
N ILE A 302 11.98 3.90 2.47
CA ILE A 302 12.47 5.06 3.26
C ILE A 302 13.30 6.00 2.37
N VAL A 303 12.94 7.28 2.33
CA VAL A 303 13.71 8.33 1.64
C VAL A 303 13.99 9.48 2.60
N ILE A 304 15.25 9.90 2.68
CA ILE A 304 15.69 11.01 3.54
C ILE A 304 16.56 11.98 2.74
N GLY A 305 16.14 13.24 2.69
CA GLY A 305 16.92 14.35 2.15
C GLY A 305 17.74 15.02 3.26
N PHE A 306 19.01 15.33 2.98
CA PHE A 306 19.92 16.04 3.86
C PHE A 306 20.54 17.25 3.15
N ASP A 307 20.70 18.32 3.91
CA ASP A 307 21.47 19.51 3.52
C ASP A 307 22.97 19.19 3.41
N LYS A 308 23.53 18.62 4.48
CA LYS A 308 24.98 18.35 4.64
C LYS A 308 25.32 16.88 4.39
N ARG A 309 26.38 16.64 3.60
CA ARG A 309 26.91 15.30 3.30
C ARG A 309 27.30 14.52 4.57
N ILE A 310 27.94 15.21 5.52
CA ILE A 310 28.44 14.64 6.76
C ILE A 310 27.28 14.09 7.61
N ASP A 311 26.19 14.85 7.73
CA ASP A 311 24.98 14.43 8.45
C ASP A 311 24.38 13.17 7.79
N ALA A 312 24.30 13.13 6.46
CA ALA A 312 23.81 11.96 5.72
C ALA A 312 24.67 10.71 5.91
N GLN A 313 26.01 10.86 5.97
CA GLN A 313 26.94 9.77 6.24
C GLN A 313 26.83 9.27 7.69
N ARG A 314 26.80 10.20 8.67
CA ARG A 314 26.60 9.89 10.09
C ARG A 314 25.26 9.17 10.32
N PHE A 315 24.17 9.66 9.71
CA PHE A 315 22.87 9.03 9.79
C PHE A 315 22.87 7.61 9.20
N ARG A 316 23.44 7.41 8.01
CA ARG A 316 23.50 6.07 7.37
C ARG A 316 24.17 5.03 8.28
N ILE A 317 25.31 5.37 8.87
CA ILE A 317 26.05 4.48 9.77
C ILE A 317 25.25 4.21 11.05
N ALA A 318 24.69 5.26 11.67
CA ALA A 318 23.90 5.14 12.89
C ALA A 318 22.61 4.34 12.66
N MET A 319 21.94 4.53 11.52
CA MET A 319 20.74 3.77 11.11
C MET A 319 21.05 2.29 10.88
N GLN A 320 22.20 1.97 10.26
CA GLN A 320 22.63 0.58 10.07
C GLN A 320 22.91 -0.14 11.40
N ARG A 321 23.55 0.54 12.35
CA ARG A 321 23.73 0.02 13.72
C ARG A 321 22.39 -0.15 14.43
N ARG A 322 21.56 0.90 14.41
CA ARG A 322 20.23 0.93 15.04
C ARG A 322 19.31 -0.17 14.54
N LEU A 323 19.27 -0.45 13.23
CA LEU A 323 18.43 -1.52 12.70
C LEU A 323 18.92 -2.90 13.13
N LYS A 324 20.25 -3.11 13.20
CA LYS A 324 20.86 -4.37 13.63
C LYS A 324 20.54 -4.71 15.09
N GLU A 325 20.44 -3.71 15.98
CA GLU A 325 20.00 -3.87 17.38
C GLU A 325 18.63 -4.59 17.50
N PHE A 326 17.77 -4.47 16.49
CA PHE A 326 16.41 -5.06 16.46
C PHE A 326 16.24 -6.08 15.33
N GLY A 327 17.32 -6.78 14.96
CA GLY A 327 17.32 -7.88 13.98
C GLY A 327 17.15 -7.48 12.52
N LEU A 328 17.00 -6.18 12.22
CA LEU A 328 16.78 -5.70 10.85
C LEU A 328 18.09 -5.37 10.14
N THR A 329 18.17 -5.72 8.86
CA THR A 329 19.36 -5.44 8.02
C THR A 329 19.00 -4.53 6.85
N VAL A 330 19.78 -3.47 6.67
CA VAL A 330 19.68 -2.52 5.55
C VAL A 330 20.19 -3.19 4.26
N HIS A 331 19.40 -3.18 3.19
CA HIS A 331 19.77 -3.84 1.95
C HIS A 331 20.97 -3.14 1.26
N PRO A 332 22.12 -3.81 1.08
CA PRO A 332 23.39 -3.13 0.74
C PRO A 332 23.41 -2.52 -0.66
N LYS A 333 22.96 -3.25 -1.70
CA LYS A 333 22.90 -2.75 -3.09
C LYS A 333 21.87 -1.63 -3.31
N LYS A 334 20.69 -1.76 -2.70
CA LYS A 334 19.57 -0.83 -2.90
C LYS A 334 19.72 0.47 -2.10
N THR A 335 20.33 0.41 -0.91
CA THR A 335 20.49 1.58 -0.04
C THR A 335 21.64 2.46 -0.48
N ARG A 336 21.33 3.63 -1.03
CA ARG A 336 22.26 4.51 -1.76
C ARG A 336 22.18 5.93 -1.24
N LEU A 337 23.35 6.51 -0.92
CA LEU A 337 23.51 7.93 -0.63
C LEU A 337 24.00 8.62 -1.92
N MET A 338 23.19 9.52 -2.47
CA MET A 338 23.47 10.20 -3.74
C MET A 338 23.37 11.72 -3.62
N GLU A 339 24.11 12.43 -4.47
CA GLU A 339 24.09 13.89 -4.54
C GLU A 339 22.88 14.34 -5.37
N PHE A 340 21.97 15.10 -4.77
CA PHE A 340 20.63 15.36 -5.30
C PHE A 340 20.02 16.63 -4.68
N GLY A 341 19.52 17.55 -5.50
CA GLY A 341 19.00 18.84 -5.04
C GLY A 341 19.24 19.97 -6.03
N ARG A 342 19.10 21.21 -5.55
CA ARG A 342 19.20 22.46 -6.35
C ARG A 342 20.51 22.55 -7.14
N PHE A 343 21.63 22.39 -6.45
CA PHE A 343 22.98 22.59 -7.00
C PHE A 343 23.64 21.30 -7.50
N ALA A 344 23.00 20.13 -7.35
CA ALA A 344 23.62 18.84 -7.62
C ALA A 344 24.08 18.65 -9.08
N ALA A 345 23.47 19.36 -10.04
CA ALA A 345 23.90 19.34 -11.44
C ALA A 345 25.16 20.19 -11.66
N GLU A 346 25.17 21.43 -11.18
CA GLU A 346 26.29 22.37 -11.27
C GLU A 346 27.52 21.85 -10.52
N ASN A 347 27.33 21.42 -9.26
CA ASN A 347 28.39 20.84 -8.44
C ASN A 347 29.01 19.60 -9.10
N ARG A 348 28.26 18.79 -9.84
CA ARG A 348 28.81 17.60 -10.51
C ARG A 348 29.58 17.98 -11.77
N ALA A 349 29.04 18.91 -12.57
CA ALA A 349 29.72 19.44 -13.74
C ALA A 349 31.10 20.05 -13.40
N SER A 350 31.18 20.85 -12.33
CA SER A 350 32.46 21.46 -11.88
C SER A 350 33.51 20.45 -11.38
N ARG A 351 33.12 19.22 -11.07
CA ARG A 351 34.03 18.10 -10.74
C ARG A 351 34.23 17.13 -11.91
N GLY A 352 33.88 17.53 -13.14
CA GLY A 352 33.96 16.70 -14.35
C GLY A 352 33.00 15.51 -14.37
N LYS A 353 31.99 15.48 -13.48
CA LYS A 353 31.08 14.33 -13.31
C LYS A 353 29.80 14.51 -14.12
N GLY A 354 29.33 13.40 -14.67
CA GLY A 354 28.04 13.31 -15.35
C GLY A 354 26.86 13.64 -14.43
N LYS A 355 25.69 13.75 -15.08
CA LYS A 355 24.41 14.21 -14.50
C LYS A 355 24.08 13.59 -13.12
N PRO A 356 23.32 14.29 -12.26
CA PRO A 356 22.86 13.76 -10.99
C PRO A 356 22.18 12.40 -11.11
N GLU A 357 22.33 11.60 -10.06
CA GLU A 357 21.72 10.28 -9.96
C GLU A 357 20.21 10.37 -9.72
N THR A 358 19.53 9.24 -9.81
CA THR A 358 18.07 9.15 -9.66
C THR A 358 17.68 8.01 -8.72
N PHE A 359 16.58 8.22 -7.99
CA PHE A 359 16.01 7.25 -7.05
C PHE A 359 14.57 6.90 -7.41
N ASN A 360 14.08 5.77 -6.89
CA ASN A 360 12.91 5.07 -7.41
C ASN A 360 11.85 4.81 -6.31
N PHE A 361 11.21 5.87 -5.84
CA PHE A 361 10.23 5.87 -4.74
C PHE A 361 8.78 5.75 -5.26
N LEU A 362 7.96 4.90 -4.63
CA LEU A 362 6.50 4.76 -4.86
C LEU A 362 6.04 4.74 -6.33
N GLY A 363 6.78 4.04 -7.20
CA GLY A 363 6.44 3.85 -8.61
C GLY A 363 6.89 4.98 -9.56
N PHE A 364 7.62 5.98 -9.05
CA PHE A 364 8.18 7.07 -9.84
C PHE A 364 9.71 7.12 -9.72
N THR A 365 10.36 7.39 -10.85
CA THR A 365 11.77 7.79 -10.89
C THR A 365 11.84 9.30 -10.64
N HIS A 366 12.62 9.68 -9.64
CA HIS A 366 12.78 11.06 -9.16
C HIS A 366 14.10 11.63 -9.69
N ILE A 367 14.03 12.82 -10.27
CA ILE A 367 15.13 13.45 -11.01
C ILE A 367 15.27 14.91 -10.55
N SER A 368 16.48 15.30 -10.18
CA SER A 368 16.83 16.70 -9.96
C SER A 368 16.74 17.46 -11.28
N GLY A 369 15.95 18.54 -11.32
CA GLY A 369 15.73 19.32 -12.54
C GLY A 369 15.36 20.77 -12.23
N LYS A 370 15.09 21.53 -13.29
CA LYS A 370 14.68 22.94 -13.22
C LYS A 370 13.31 23.13 -13.89
N ASP A 371 12.55 24.12 -13.45
CA ASP A 371 11.32 24.58 -14.09
C ASP A 371 11.61 25.53 -15.27
N ARG A 372 10.57 26.08 -15.90
CA ARG A 372 10.72 27.04 -17.01
C ARG A 372 11.39 28.37 -16.61
N SER A 373 11.45 28.67 -15.33
CA SER A 373 12.12 29.85 -14.73
C SER A 373 13.48 29.50 -14.11
N GLY A 374 14.04 28.32 -14.42
CA GLY A 374 15.35 27.89 -13.90
C GLY A 374 15.36 27.47 -12.42
N ARG A 375 14.24 27.55 -11.71
CA ARG A 375 14.15 27.18 -10.28
C ARG A 375 14.11 25.67 -10.12
N PHE A 376 14.67 25.15 -9.02
CA PHE A 376 14.71 23.71 -8.77
C PHE A 376 13.31 23.09 -8.68
N MET A 377 13.12 21.97 -9.38
CA MET A 377 11.88 21.21 -9.39
C MET A 377 12.16 19.71 -9.38
N LEU A 378 11.49 18.98 -8.48
CA LEU A 378 11.53 17.53 -8.45
C LEU A 378 10.74 16.92 -9.61
N ILE A 379 11.44 16.53 -10.68
CA ILE A 379 10.80 15.90 -11.84
C ILE A 379 10.48 14.44 -11.51
N ARG A 380 9.19 14.08 -11.57
CA ARG A 380 8.68 12.72 -11.37
C ARG A 380 8.29 12.11 -12.71
N LYS A 381 8.85 10.95 -13.07
CA LYS A 381 8.48 10.16 -14.26
C LYS A 381 8.06 8.76 -13.83
N THR A 382 7.06 8.15 -14.48
CA THR A 382 6.70 6.75 -14.15
C THR A 382 7.89 5.82 -14.40
N ARG A 383 8.16 4.94 -13.43
CA ARG A 383 9.18 3.89 -13.51
C ARG A 383 8.99 3.04 -14.77
N ARG A 384 10.03 2.95 -15.61
CA ARG A 384 9.99 2.24 -16.91
C ARG A 384 9.64 0.75 -16.73
N ASP A 385 10.26 0.09 -15.77
CA ASP A 385 10.02 -1.31 -15.41
C ASP A 385 8.55 -1.58 -15.07
N ARG A 386 7.93 -0.65 -14.33
CA ARG A 386 6.52 -0.75 -13.92
C ARG A 386 5.57 -0.51 -15.08
N MET A 387 5.83 0.48 -15.94
CA MET A 387 5.06 0.69 -17.16
C MET A 387 5.12 -0.53 -18.09
N THR A 388 6.31 -1.11 -18.30
CA THR A 388 6.49 -2.31 -19.12
C THR A 388 5.75 -3.52 -18.54
N ALA A 389 5.79 -3.72 -17.21
CA ALA A 389 5.03 -4.77 -16.54
C ALA A 389 3.51 -4.58 -16.72
N THR A 390 2.99 -3.36 -16.59
CA THR A 390 1.57 -3.06 -16.86
C THR A 390 1.20 -3.31 -18.32
N LEU A 391 2.05 -2.91 -19.28
CA LEU A 391 1.81 -3.17 -20.71
C LEU A 391 1.83 -4.67 -21.05
N LYS A 392 2.71 -5.47 -20.41
CA LYS A 392 2.69 -6.94 -20.51
C LYS A 392 1.37 -7.50 -19.96
N ALA A 393 0.95 -7.09 -18.76
CA ALA A 393 -0.33 -7.51 -18.18
C ALA A 393 -1.55 -7.11 -19.04
N ILE A 394 -1.51 -5.97 -19.73
CA ILE A 394 -2.54 -5.57 -20.70
C ILE A 394 -2.52 -6.46 -21.95
N LYS A 395 -1.33 -6.76 -22.52
CA LYS A 395 -1.17 -7.69 -23.65
C LYS A 395 -1.75 -9.08 -23.32
N ASP A 396 -1.42 -9.61 -22.14
CA ASP A 396 -1.86 -10.94 -21.70
C ASP A 396 -3.36 -10.92 -21.34
N GLY A 397 -3.85 -9.82 -20.79
CA GLY A 397 -5.28 -9.57 -20.53
C GLY A 397 -6.14 -9.43 -21.81
N LEU A 398 -5.56 -8.89 -22.89
CA LEU A 398 -6.16 -8.86 -24.23
C LEU A 398 -6.16 -10.25 -24.89
N ARG A 399 -5.08 -11.03 -24.76
CA ARG A 399 -5.01 -12.40 -25.29
C ARG A 399 -6.13 -13.29 -24.72
N LYS A 400 -6.41 -13.16 -23.43
CA LYS A 400 -7.55 -13.83 -22.75
C LYS A 400 -8.93 -13.27 -23.12
N ARG A 401 -9.03 -12.38 -24.12
CA ARG A 401 -10.25 -11.66 -24.55
C ARG A 401 -10.38 -11.52 -26.07
N TRP A 402 -9.62 -12.28 -26.86
CA TRP A 402 -9.68 -12.20 -28.33
C TRP A 402 -11.09 -12.43 -28.90
N HIS A 403 -11.86 -13.34 -28.29
CA HIS A 403 -13.24 -13.66 -28.66
C HIS A 403 -14.29 -12.67 -28.13
N TYR A 404 -13.92 -11.75 -27.23
CA TYR A 404 -14.88 -10.79 -26.64
C TYR A 404 -15.19 -9.68 -27.64
N SER A 405 -16.39 -9.10 -27.56
CA SER A 405 -16.79 -8.00 -28.45
C SER A 405 -15.92 -6.75 -28.24
N ILE A 406 -15.81 -5.91 -29.28
CA ILE A 406 -15.06 -4.64 -29.21
C ILE A 406 -15.56 -3.75 -28.05
N PRO A 407 -16.87 -3.60 -27.78
CA PRO A 407 -17.37 -2.88 -26.61
C PRO A 407 -16.93 -3.47 -25.26
N GLU A 408 -16.83 -4.79 -25.12
CA GLU A 408 -16.36 -5.41 -23.87
C GLU A 408 -14.85 -5.23 -23.66
N GLN A 409 -14.06 -5.44 -24.71
CA GLN A 409 -12.63 -5.12 -24.70
C GLN A 409 -12.41 -3.64 -24.34
N GLY A 410 -13.21 -2.74 -24.93
CA GLY A 410 -13.22 -1.31 -24.64
C GLY A 410 -13.62 -0.97 -23.20
N LYS A 411 -14.71 -1.56 -22.67
CA LYS A 411 -15.16 -1.43 -21.26
C LYS A 411 -14.12 -1.95 -20.27
N TRP A 412 -13.34 -2.98 -20.62
CA TRP A 412 -12.24 -3.49 -19.80
C TRP A 412 -11.01 -2.57 -19.89
N LEU A 413 -10.54 -2.24 -21.09
CA LEU A 413 -9.40 -1.33 -21.30
C LEU A 413 -9.62 0.04 -20.67
N ARG A 414 -10.83 0.63 -20.79
CA ARG A 414 -11.19 1.91 -20.17
C ARG A 414 -10.91 1.88 -18.66
N ARG A 415 -11.33 0.81 -17.97
CA ARG A 415 -11.11 0.65 -16.52
C ARG A 415 -9.64 0.49 -16.16
N VAL A 416 -8.89 -0.32 -16.90
CA VAL A 416 -7.45 -0.54 -16.65
C VAL A 416 -6.63 0.73 -16.90
N VAL A 417 -6.86 1.42 -18.02
CA VAL A 417 -6.18 2.67 -18.35
C VAL A 417 -6.58 3.79 -17.39
N GLN A 418 -7.86 3.93 -17.03
CA GLN A 418 -8.28 4.92 -16.04
C GLN A 418 -7.63 4.66 -14.68
N GLY A 419 -7.57 3.41 -14.20
CA GLY A 419 -6.89 3.05 -12.95
C GLY A 419 -5.39 3.42 -12.95
N TYR A 420 -4.70 3.20 -14.08
CA TYR A 420 -3.30 3.58 -14.23
C TYR A 420 -3.09 5.10 -14.29
N LEU A 421 -3.95 5.83 -15.04
CA LEU A 421 -3.91 7.29 -15.11
C LEU A 421 -4.24 7.94 -13.75
N ASN A 422 -5.19 7.39 -12.99
CA ASN A 422 -5.57 7.87 -11.65
C ASN A 422 -4.43 7.84 -10.63
N TYR A 423 -3.34 7.13 -10.90
CA TYR A 423 -2.13 7.13 -10.09
C TYR A 423 -0.97 7.87 -10.76
N HIS A 424 -0.75 7.67 -12.07
CA HIS A 424 0.44 8.19 -12.75
C HIS A 424 0.27 9.56 -13.42
N SER A 425 -0.93 10.13 -13.52
CA SER A 425 -1.18 11.44 -14.15
C SER A 425 -0.77 12.66 -13.29
N VAL A 426 0.41 12.60 -12.68
CA VAL A 426 1.01 13.69 -11.89
C VAL A 426 1.66 14.77 -12.78
N PRO A 427 1.82 16.01 -12.29
CA PRO A 427 2.55 17.06 -13.00
C PRO A 427 3.96 16.61 -13.44
N GLY A 428 4.40 17.07 -14.62
CA GLY A 428 5.65 16.66 -15.27
C GLY A 428 5.61 15.30 -15.99
N ASN A 429 4.67 14.40 -15.65
CA ASN A 429 4.64 13.03 -16.20
C ASN A 429 3.73 12.85 -17.44
N TYR A 430 3.03 13.91 -17.87
CA TYR A 430 2.11 13.88 -19.03
C TYR A 430 2.69 13.21 -20.31
N PRO A 431 3.94 13.47 -20.74
CA PRO A 431 4.49 12.83 -21.94
C PRO A 431 4.58 11.29 -21.81
N MET A 432 4.83 10.76 -20.61
CA MET A 432 4.86 9.32 -20.36
C MET A 432 3.44 8.73 -20.42
N MET A 433 2.44 9.45 -19.90
CA MET A 433 1.04 9.02 -19.98
C MET A 433 0.50 9.04 -21.42
N ARG A 434 0.92 10.03 -22.24
CA ARG A 434 0.64 10.03 -23.69
C ARG A 434 1.27 8.81 -24.38
N LYS A 435 2.55 8.49 -24.10
CA LYS A 435 3.21 7.28 -24.61
C LYS A 435 2.51 5.99 -24.17
N PHE A 436 2.16 5.86 -22.89
CA PHE A 436 1.40 4.71 -22.37
C PHE A 436 0.07 4.51 -23.11
N ARG A 437 -0.73 5.56 -23.31
CA ARG A 437 -1.99 5.45 -24.07
C ARG A 437 -1.75 4.99 -25.51
N ILE A 438 -0.71 5.50 -26.19
CA ILE A 438 -0.34 5.07 -27.55
C ILE A 438 0.05 3.58 -27.56
N TYR A 439 0.85 3.12 -26.60
CA TYR A 439 1.22 1.70 -26.49
C TYR A 439 0.01 0.80 -26.21
N VAL A 440 -0.97 1.25 -25.41
CA VAL A 440 -2.23 0.50 -25.20
C VAL A 440 -3.09 0.47 -26.47
N THR A 441 -3.21 1.58 -27.22
CA THR A 441 -3.87 1.59 -28.54
C THR A 441 -3.21 0.59 -29.50
N ASP A 442 -1.87 0.55 -29.55
CA ASP A 442 -1.16 -0.38 -30.42
C ASP A 442 -1.30 -1.85 -29.98
N LEU A 443 -1.24 -2.13 -28.67
CA LEU A 443 -1.53 -3.47 -28.15
C LEU A 443 -2.96 -3.92 -28.51
N TRP A 444 -3.94 -3.03 -28.46
CA TRP A 444 -5.31 -3.35 -28.85
C TRP A 444 -5.42 -3.60 -30.37
N ARG A 445 -4.83 -2.73 -31.20
CA ARG A 445 -4.72 -2.91 -32.66
C ARG A 445 -4.07 -4.25 -33.03
N ARG A 446 -2.97 -4.61 -32.35
CA ARG A 446 -2.24 -5.90 -32.50
C ARG A 446 -3.03 -7.12 -31.98
N ALA A 447 -4.06 -6.92 -31.16
CA ALA A 447 -4.97 -7.98 -30.73
C ALA A 447 -6.16 -8.13 -31.70
N LEU A 448 -6.72 -7.02 -32.20
CA LEU A 448 -7.76 -7.05 -33.22
C LEU A 448 -7.26 -7.71 -34.52
N ARG A 449 -6.10 -7.29 -35.03
CA ARG A 449 -5.42 -7.92 -36.20
C ARG A 449 -4.98 -9.39 -36.02
N ARG A 450 -5.30 -10.03 -34.89
CA ARG A 450 -5.04 -11.46 -34.62
C ARG A 450 -6.29 -12.31 -34.42
N ARG A 451 -7.48 -11.71 -34.39
CA ARG A 451 -8.75 -12.43 -34.13
C ARG A 451 -9.46 -12.92 -35.40
N SER A 452 -9.06 -12.42 -36.57
CA SER A 452 -9.58 -12.81 -37.89
C SER A 452 -8.47 -12.64 -38.93
N GLN A 453 -8.41 -13.56 -39.90
CA GLN A 453 -7.48 -13.49 -41.03
C GLN A 453 -7.86 -12.36 -42.02
N GLN A 454 -9.10 -11.87 -41.97
CA GLN A 454 -9.61 -10.76 -42.77
C GLN A 454 -9.57 -9.40 -42.03
N ASP A 455 -8.83 -9.28 -40.92
CA ASP A 455 -8.86 -8.05 -40.09
C ASP A 455 -7.99 -6.91 -40.65
N ASP A 456 -8.69 -5.89 -41.15
CA ASP A 456 -8.21 -4.66 -41.79
C ASP A 456 -7.66 -3.59 -40.81
N THR A 457 -7.58 -3.83 -39.49
CA THR A 457 -7.53 -2.74 -38.49
C THR A 457 -6.30 -1.82 -38.64
N THR A 458 -6.53 -0.73 -39.40
CA THR A 458 -5.60 0.38 -39.61
C THR A 458 -5.38 1.19 -38.34
N TRP A 459 -4.33 2.01 -38.34
CA TRP A 459 -4.13 3.01 -37.29
C TRP A 459 -5.31 3.97 -37.15
N THR A 460 -5.98 4.34 -38.25
CA THR A 460 -7.18 5.19 -38.24
C THR A 460 -8.34 4.50 -37.50
N LYS A 461 -8.61 3.23 -37.79
CA LYS A 461 -9.64 2.41 -37.13
C LYS A 461 -9.33 2.26 -35.63
N ALA A 462 -8.09 1.93 -35.29
CA ALA A 462 -7.62 1.82 -33.91
C ALA A 462 -7.67 3.15 -33.14
N ASN A 463 -7.36 4.29 -33.78
CA ASN A 463 -7.43 5.61 -33.16
C ASN A 463 -8.88 6.06 -32.90
N ARG A 464 -9.83 5.76 -33.81
CA ARG A 464 -11.28 5.97 -33.57
C ARG A 464 -11.74 5.16 -32.36
N LEU A 465 -11.44 3.86 -32.31
CA LEU A 465 -11.76 3.00 -31.15
C LEU A 465 -11.11 3.51 -29.85
N ALA A 466 -9.85 3.93 -29.90
CA ALA A 466 -9.17 4.51 -28.75
C ALA A 466 -9.79 5.81 -28.29
N ALA A 467 -10.25 6.69 -29.20
CA ALA A 467 -10.94 7.94 -28.86
C ALA A 467 -12.28 7.71 -28.13
N VAL A 468 -13.05 6.69 -28.55
CA VAL A 468 -14.30 6.29 -27.89
C VAL A 468 -14.04 5.63 -26.53
N TRP A 469 -13.11 4.67 -26.46
CA TRP A 469 -12.99 3.80 -25.29
C TRP A 469 -11.93 4.23 -24.28
N LEU A 470 -10.74 4.68 -24.71
CA LEU A 470 -9.62 4.99 -23.82
C LEU A 470 -9.66 6.46 -23.37
N PRO A 471 -9.61 6.75 -22.05
CA PRO A 471 -9.71 8.11 -21.54
C PRO A 471 -8.64 9.04 -22.13
N LYS A 472 -8.99 10.33 -22.30
CA LYS A 472 -8.05 11.36 -22.74
C LYS A 472 -7.03 11.60 -21.62
N VAL A 473 -5.74 11.65 -21.96
CA VAL A 473 -4.68 11.95 -20.99
C VAL A 473 -4.81 13.41 -20.55
N ARG A 474 -4.86 13.63 -19.23
CA ARG A 474 -4.86 14.92 -18.55
C ARG A 474 -4.02 14.77 -17.28
N VAL A 475 -3.52 15.87 -16.72
CA VAL A 475 -3.00 15.85 -15.35
C VAL A 475 -4.20 15.76 -14.40
N LEU A 476 -4.18 14.82 -13.46
CA LEU A 476 -5.28 14.54 -12.52
C LEU A 476 -4.95 14.95 -11.07
N HIS A 477 -3.73 15.43 -10.84
CA HIS A 477 -3.23 15.79 -9.52
C HIS A 477 -2.69 17.23 -9.52
N PRO A 478 -3.11 18.11 -8.59
CA PRO A 478 -2.49 19.41 -8.36
C PRO A 478 -0.99 19.30 -8.06
N TRP A 479 -0.25 20.41 -8.12
CA TRP A 479 1.18 20.40 -7.79
C TRP A 479 1.42 19.98 -6.33
N PRO A 480 2.58 19.35 -6.03
CA PRO A 480 2.88 18.87 -4.69
C PRO A 480 2.73 19.93 -3.60
N VAL A 481 3.27 21.12 -3.85
CA VAL A 481 3.33 22.22 -2.89
C VAL A 481 1.92 22.75 -2.57
N GLU A 482 1.07 22.90 -3.59
CA GLU A 482 -0.35 23.25 -3.45
C GLU A 482 -1.07 22.21 -2.58
N ARG A 483 -0.98 20.93 -2.97
CA ARG A 483 -1.73 19.83 -2.34
C ARG A 483 -1.23 19.47 -0.94
N PHE A 484 0.05 19.72 -0.66
CA PHE A 484 0.62 19.64 0.68
C PHE A 484 0.10 20.80 1.53
N THR A 485 0.24 22.04 1.09
CA THR A 485 -0.15 23.24 1.86
C THR A 485 -1.65 23.24 2.17
N ALA A 486 -2.51 22.86 1.21
CA ALA A 486 -3.95 22.73 1.41
C ALA A 486 -4.37 21.64 2.43
N ARG A 487 -3.48 20.71 2.77
CA ARG A 487 -3.70 19.66 3.79
C ARG A 487 -2.95 19.91 5.10
N HIS A 488 -1.86 20.67 5.03
CA HIS A 488 -0.89 20.88 6.09
C HIS A 488 -0.50 22.38 6.19
N PRO A 489 -1.47 23.31 6.39
CA PRO A 489 -1.22 24.75 6.31
C PRO A 489 -0.31 25.31 7.42
N ARG A 490 -0.03 24.51 8.46
CA ARG A 490 0.81 24.87 9.63
C ARG A 490 1.86 23.80 9.98
N GLN A 491 2.29 22.96 9.02
CA GLN A 491 3.32 21.93 9.27
C GLN A 491 4.46 22.00 8.25
N GLU A 492 5.68 21.80 8.73
CA GLU A 492 6.86 21.67 7.88
C GLU A 492 6.83 20.35 7.09
N PRO A 493 7.33 20.31 5.85
CA PRO A 493 7.35 19.08 5.05
C PRO A 493 8.32 18.03 5.63
N GLY A 494 7.76 16.99 6.23
CA GLY A 494 8.54 15.89 6.83
C GLY A 494 8.77 16.01 8.35
N ALA A 495 8.00 16.86 9.05
CA ALA A 495 7.99 16.94 10.52
C ALA A 495 7.72 15.58 11.21
#